data_AF-A0A5C9CBN9-F1
#
_entry.id   AF-A0A5C9CBN9-F1
#
_cell.length_a   1.000
_cell.length_b   1.000
_cell.length_c   1.000
_cell.angle_alpha   90.00
_cell.angle_beta   90.00
_cell.angle_gamma   90.00
#
_symmetry.space_group_name_H-M   'P 1'
#
loop_
_entity.id
_entity.type
_entity.pdbx_description
1 polymer ?
#
loop_
_entity_poly.entity_id
_entity_poly.type
_entity_poly.pdbx_seq_one_letter_code
_entity_poly.pdbx_strand_id
1 'polypeptide(L)'
;MVQDGNDIDLWKPGFMELLPQVTVMQLPIYIVSAEAQKIADQINHVQVFSCDATVLKTAARVKPTYFLMEGATILAKYSYLDADKILAKQ
;
A
#
# COMPACT_ATOMS: atom_id res chain seq x y z
N MET A 1 18.90 -4.38 -8.50
CA MET A 1 17.90 -3.43 -9.04
C MET A 1 16.62 -3.75 -8.30
N VAL A 2 16.03 -2.77 -7.62
CA VAL A 2 14.86 -2.98 -6.75
C VAL A 2 13.67 -3.31 -7.65
N GLN A 3 13.18 -4.54 -7.62
CA GLN A 3 12.00 -5.00 -8.35
C GLN A 3 10.83 -4.86 -7.38
N ASP A 4 9.96 -3.87 -7.59
CA ASP A 4 8.73 -3.68 -6.80
C ASP A 4 7.55 -4.40 -7.46
N GLY A 5 7.59 -4.56 -8.79
CA GLY A 5 6.54 -5.23 -9.55
C GLY A 5 6.53 -6.76 -9.47
N ASN A 6 7.62 -7.41 -9.02
CA ASN A 6 7.74 -8.87 -9.08
C ASN A 6 7.04 -9.60 -7.92
N ASP A 7 6.80 -8.89 -6.82
CA ASP A 7 6.13 -9.42 -5.62
C ASP A 7 4.64 -9.04 -5.56
N ILE A 8 4.09 -8.41 -6.61
CA ILE A 8 2.68 -8.01 -6.67
C ILE A 8 1.76 -9.21 -6.41
N ASP A 9 2.05 -10.37 -6.99
CA ASP A 9 1.24 -11.57 -6.81
C ASP A 9 1.15 -12.05 -5.35
N LEU A 10 2.14 -11.69 -4.51
CA LEU A 10 2.15 -12.10 -3.10
C LEU A 10 1.23 -11.24 -2.22
N TRP A 11 1.08 -9.95 -2.52
CA TRP A 11 0.31 -9.03 -1.67
C TRP A 11 -0.99 -8.52 -2.31
N LYS A 12 -1.14 -8.63 -3.62
CA LYS A 12 -2.37 -8.29 -4.34
C LYS A 12 -3.63 -8.96 -3.76
N PRO A 13 -3.67 -10.28 -3.45
CA PRO A 13 -4.89 -10.90 -2.92
C PRO A 13 -5.32 -10.27 -1.60
N GLY A 14 -4.41 -10.13 -0.62
CA GLY A 14 -4.72 -9.50 0.66
C GLY A 14 -5.10 -8.03 0.51
N PHE A 15 -4.48 -7.29 -0.41
CA PHE A 15 -4.88 -5.91 -0.71
C PHE A 15 -6.29 -5.83 -1.32
N MET A 16 -6.64 -6.74 -2.23
CA MET A 16 -7.97 -6.79 -2.84
C MET A 16 -9.07 -7.14 -1.83
N GLU A 17 -8.76 -7.94 -0.80
CA GLU A 17 -9.68 -8.23 0.32
C GLU A 17 -9.90 -7.02 1.24
N LEU A 18 -8.89 -6.15 1.38
CA LEU A 18 -8.97 -4.92 2.18
C LEU A 18 -9.72 -3.79 1.46
N LEU A 19 -9.59 -3.69 0.12
CA LEU A 19 -10.22 -2.64 -0.69
C LEU A 19 -11.71 -2.40 -0.38
N PRO A 20 -12.61 -3.40 -0.39
CA PRO A 20 -14.02 -3.17 -0.13
C PRO A 20 -14.27 -2.70 1.31
N GLN A 21 -13.51 -3.21 2.28
CA GLN A 21 -13.65 -2.86 3.69
C GLN A 21 -13.24 -1.41 3.94
N VAL A 22 -12.13 -0.97 3.34
CA VAL A 22 -11.63 0.41 3.46
C VAL A 22 -12.49 1.40 2.66
N THR A 23 -13.09 0.95 1.55
CA THR A 23 -14.06 1.74 0.76
C THR A 23 -15.34 2.02 1.55
N VAL A 24 -15.85 1.02 2.30
CA VAL A 24 -17.00 1.20 3.21
C VAL A 24 -16.70 2.23 4.31
N MET A 25 -15.45 2.31 4.75
CA MET A 25 -14.99 3.27 5.75
C MET A 25 -14.68 4.67 5.19
N GLN A 26 -14.97 4.93 3.91
CA GLN A 26 -14.73 6.22 3.21
C GLN A 26 -13.27 6.72 3.29
N LEU A 27 -12.31 5.82 3.47
CA LEU A 27 -10.90 6.16 3.53
C LEU A 27 -10.30 6.17 2.12
N PRO A 28 -9.64 7.26 1.68
CA PRO A 28 -8.97 7.29 0.40
C PRO A 28 -7.72 6.41 0.44
N ILE A 29 -7.59 5.52 -0.54
CA ILE A 29 -6.48 4.58 -0.64
C ILE A 29 -5.52 5.09 -1.72
N TYR A 30 -4.24 5.13 -1.37
CA TYR A 30 -3.17 5.54 -2.25
C TYR A 30 -2.10 4.47 -2.28
N ILE A 31 -1.57 4.17 -3.47
CA ILE A 31 -0.43 3.28 -3.62
C ILE A 31 0.75 4.12 -4.08
N VAL A 32 1.89 3.98 -3.40
CA VAL A 32 3.13 4.66 -3.77
C VAL A 32 4.14 3.61 -4.18
N SER A 33 4.69 3.73 -5.39
CA SER A 33 5.69 2.78 -5.91
C SER A 33 6.67 3.46 -6.85
N ALA A 34 7.88 2.91 -6.93
CA ALA A 34 8.87 3.31 -7.92
C ALA A 34 8.48 2.84 -9.34
N GLU A 35 7.67 1.79 -9.44
CA GLU A 35 7.15 1.23 -10.69
C GLU A 35 5.64 1.50 -10.81
N ALA A 36 5.21 2.73 -10.55
CA ALA A 36 3.80 3.13 -10.51
C ALA A 36 3.00 2.69 -11.74
N GLN A 37 3.58 2.78 -12.95
CA GLN A 37 2.93 2.37 -14.18
C GLN A 37 2.53 0.88 -14.14
N LYS A 38 3.46 -0.01 -13.76
CA LYS A 38 3.20 -1.46 -13.68
C LYS A 38 2.13 -1.81 -12.65
N ILE A 39 2.05 -1.05 -11.55
CA ILE A 39 1.00 -1.25 -10.54
C ILE A 39 -0.34 -0.72 -11.06
N ALA A 40 -0.36 0.45 -11.69
CA ALA A 40 -1.55 1.05 -12.24
C ALA A 40 -2.18 0.17 -13.33
N ASP A 41 -1.37 -0.50 -14.15
CA ASP A 41 -1.83 -1.48 -15.14
C ASP A 41 -2.46 -2.75 -14.51
N GLN A 42 -2.15 -3.05 -13.23
CA GLN A 42 -2.62 -4.23 -12.53
C GLN A 42 -3.74 -3.98 -11.51
N ILE A 43 -3.88 -2.74 -11.03
CA ILE A 43 -4.83 -2.31 -10.02
C ILE A 43 -5.58 -1.10 -10.56
N ASN A 44 -6.74 -1.37 -11.14
CA ASN A 44 -7.68 -0.33 -11.53
C ASN A 44 -8.43 0.13 -10.26
N HIS A 45 -8.82 1.40 -10.20
CA HIS A 45 -9.60 2.03 -9.11
C HIS A 45 -8.83 2.55 -7.88
N VAL A 46 -7.49 2.56 -7.91
CA VAL A 46 -6.68 3.20 -6.84
C VAL A 46 -5.73 4.21 -7.45
N GLN A 47 -5.56 5.36 -6.81
CA GLN A 47 -4.61 6.36 -7.28
C GLN A 47 -3.19 5.91 -6.92
N VAL A 48 -2.40 5.65 -7.97
CA VAL A 48 -1.01 5.22 -7.85
C VAL A 48 -0.10 6.42 -8.08
N PHE A 49 0.79 6.69 -7.13
CA PHE A 49 1.81 7.72 -7.22
C PHE A 49 3.19 7.11 -7.47
N SER A 50 3.94 7.72 -8.39
CA SER A 50 5.35 7.42 -8.59
C SER A 50 6.19 8.16 -7.55
N CYS A 51 7.04 7.44 -6.82
CA CYS A 51 8.02 8.04 -5.92
C CYS A 51 9.40 7.41 -6.15
N ASP A 52 10.46 8.15 -5.82
CA ASP A 52 11.81 7.67 -6.01
C ASP A 52 12.10 6.45 -5.11
N ALA A 53 12.74 5.42 -5.68
CA ALA A 53 13.05 4.16 -5.00
C ALA A 53 13.91 4.38 -3.73
N THR A 54 14.72 5.44 -3.71
CA THR A 54 15.55 5.78 -2.55
C THR A 54 14.78 6.40 -1.39
N VAL A 55 13.63 7.03 -1.67
CA VAL A 55 12.70 7.51 -0.65
C VAL A 55 11.82 6.36 -0.15
N LEU A 56 11.36 5.49 -1.06
CA LEU A 56 10.60 4.30 -0.70
C LEU A 56 11.39 3.37 0.22
N LYS A 57 12.67 3.10 -0.04
CA LYS A 57 13.48 2.22 0.82
C LYS A 57 13.71 2.76 2.24
N THR A 58 13.67 4.09 2.43
CA THR A 58 13.85 4.71 3.75
C THR A 58 12.53 4.77 4.51
N ALA A 59 11.42 5.08 3.83
CA ALA A 59 10.09 5.11 4.43
C ALA A 59 9.52 3.70 4.68
N ALA A 60 9.61 2.82 3.69
CA ALA A 60 9.10 1.45 3.67
C ALA A 60 10.26 0.45 3.55
N ARG A 61 10.68 -0.10 4.70
CA ARG A 61 11.77 -1.09 4.77
C ARG A 61 11.35 -2.49 4.32
N VAL A 62 10.05 -2.77 4.26
CA VAL A 62 9.46 -4.08 3.92
C VAL A 62 8.39 -3.93 2.85
N LYS A 63 8.27 -4.92 1.97
CA LYS A 63 7.33 -4.90 0.84
C LYS A 63 6.24 -5.95 1.04
N PRO A 64 4.95 -5.58 1.03
CA PRO A 64 4.40 -4.22 1.16
C PRO A 64 4.45 -3.68 2.60
N THR A 65 4.43 -2.35 2.72
CA THR A 65 4.21 -1.61 3.98
C THR A 65 2.92 -0.80 3.85
N TYR A 66 2.03 -0.92 4.83
CA TYR A 66 0.82 -0.10 4.93
C TYR A 66 1.03 1.03 5.92
N PHE A 67 0.58 2.22 5.55
CA PHE A 67 0.57 3.39 6.43
C PHE A 67 -0.87 3.83 6.64
N LEU A 68 -1.28 3.91 7.90
CA LEU A 68 -2.50 4.58 8.29
C LEU A 68 -2.15 6.02 8.65
N MET A 69 -2.75 6.97 7.95
CA MET A 69 -2.44 8.39 8.08
C MET A 69 -3.70 9.20 8.31
N GLU A 70 -3.58 10.25 9.13
CA GLU A 70 -4.55 11.33 9.28
C GLU A 70 -3.85 12.64 8.92
N GLY A 71 -4.08 13.11 7.69
CA GLY A 71 -3.36 14.26 7.14
C GLY A 71 -1.85 14.00 7.05
N ALA A 72 -1.05 14.84 7.73
CA ALA A 72 0.40 14.71 7.78
C ALA A 72 0.91 13.74 8.88
N THR A 73 0.01 13.24 9.72
CA THR A 73 0.37 12.39 10.87
C THR A 73 0.22 10.92 10.50
N ILE A 74 1.28 10.14 10.74
CA ILE A 74 1.24 8.67 10.60
C ILE A 74 0.68 8.11 11.92
N LEU A 75 -0.56 7.64 11.89
CA LEU A 75 -1.23 7.01 13.04
C LEU A 75 -0.66 5.62 13.31
N ALA A 76 -0.41 4.85 12.24
CA ALA A 76 0.17 3.52 12.36
C ALA A 76 0.90 3.10 11.09
N LYS A 77 1.85 2.18 11.26
CA LYS A 77 2.60 1.54 10.18
C LYS A 77 2.53 0.04 10.39
N TYR A 78 2.06 -0.67 9.38
CA TYR A 78 1.91 -2.11 9.38
C TYR A 78 2.73 -2.73 8.26
N SER A 79 3.25 -3.93 8.49
CA SER A 79 3.86 -4.74 7.44
C SER A 79 2.80 -5.66 6.83
N TYR A 80 3.13 -6.34 5.73
CA TYR A 80 2.24 -7.34 5.10
C TYR A 80 1.57 -8.33 6.07
N LEU A 81 2.27 -8.74 7.13
CA LEU A 81 1.78 -9.70 8.13
C LEU A 81 0.68 -9.14 9.06
N ASP A 82 0.53 -7.82 9.13
CA ASP A 82 -0.38 -7.14 10.05
C ASP A 82 -1.52 -6.44 9.31
N ALA A 83 -1.80 -6.84 8.07
CA ALA A 83 -2.92 -6.33 7.27
C ALA A 83 -4.26 -6.38 8.04
N ASP A 84 -4.55 -7.48 8.73
CA ASP A 84 -5.74 -7.63 9.57
C ASP A 84 -5.80 -6.64 10.74
N LYS A 85 -4.65 -6.15 11.23
CA LYS A 85 -4.61 -5.14 12.31
C LYS A 85 -5.02 -3.75 11.85
N ILE A 86 -5.05 -3.49 10.54
CA ILE A 86 -5.62 -2.27 9.97
C ILE A 86 -7.14 -2.24 10.23
N LEU A 87 -7.79 -3.41 10.18
CA LEU A 87 -9.22 -3.58 10.43
C LEU A 87 -9.53 -3.68 11.92
N ALA A 88 -8.67 -4.33 12.71
CA ALA A 88 -8.94 -4.66 14.12
C ALA A 88 -8.73 -3.50 15.10
N LYS A 89 -8.12 -2.38 14.69
CA LYS A 89 -7.81 -1.25 15.60
C LYS A 89 -8.82 -0.10 15.56
N GLN A 90 -10.02 -0.34 15.02
CA GLN A 90 -11.14 0.58 15.10
C GLN A 90 -12.21 0.08 16.07
#